data_AF-A0A164HX82-F1
#
_entry.id   AF-A0A164HX82-F1
#
_cell.length_a   1.000
_cell.length_b   1.000
_cell.length_c   1.000
_cell.angle_alpha   90.00
_cell.angle_beta   90.00
_cell.angle_gamma   90.00
#
_symmetry.space_group_name_H-M   'P 1'
#
loop_
_entity.id
_entity.type
_entity.pdbx_description
1 polymer ?
#
loop_
_entity_poly.entity_id
_entity_poly.type
_entity_poly.pdbx_seq_one_letter_code
_entity_poly.pdbx_strand_id
1 'polypeptide(L)'
;MRGRDTAAEVVVATALPLLWSNLLLPRLRLGMRGRTAATAAFATAYGLAFRARPHWHSPRGLRTGLRAAATITAGYAAALACPPLRAKLAEFAARPAEVTPAEWVTLHIPLGTVYSEELIFRATLDPLLARTTGRYANVLAPLAFGLWHITPARAAGDNPALAVATTTLGGAILTHLRHHAADSTTAPALLHLALNVGGVIAPRIARIPNRRNH
;
A
#
# COMPACT_ATOMS: atom_id res chain seq x y z
N MET A 1 8.19 17.33 -31.19
CA MET A 1 9.03 16.23 -30.63
C MET A 1 8.70 15.87 -29.17
N ARG A 2 8.30 16.82 -28.29
CA ARG A 2 7.93 16.57 -26.87
C ARG A 2 6.88 15.45 -26.58
N GLY A 3 6.01 15.10 -27.53
CA GLY A 3 4.92 14.14 -27.29
C GLY A 3 5.33 12.66 -27.29
N ARG A 4 6.34 12.27 -28.09
CA ARG A 4 6.78 10.86 -28.19
C ARG A 4 7.58 10.43 -26.97
N ASP A 5 8.44 11.31 -26.46
CA ASP A 5 9.25 11.05 -25.27
C ASP A 5 8.37 10.87 -24.02
N THR A 6 7.29 11.64 -23.93
CA THR A 6 6.36 11.57 -22.78
C THR A 6 5.51 10.28 -22.80
N ALA A 7 5.09 9.81 -23.98
CA ALA A 7 4.34 8.55 -24.10
C ALA A 7 5.21 7.34 -23.76
N ALA A 8 6.45 7.32 -24.26
CA ALA A 8 7.42 6.27 -23.92
C ALA A 8 7.74 6.28 -22.42
N GLU A 9 7.94 7.46 -21.82
CA GLU A 9 8.18 7.61 -20.38
C GLU A 9 7.03 7.01 -19.55
N VAL A 10 5.78 7.31 -19.89
CA VAL A 10 4.61 6.74 -19.18
C VAL A 10 4.53 5.23 -19.32
N VAL A 11 4.78 4.69 -20.51
CA VAL A 11 4.78 3.24 -20.73
C VAL A 11 5.84 2.57 -19.87
N VAL A 12 7.06 3.11 -19.85
CA VAL A 12 8.16 2.58 -19.02
C VAL A 12 7.84 2.73 -17.53
N ALA A 13 7.36 3.89 -17.10
CA ALA A 13 6.97 4.15 -15.72
C ALA A 13 5.84 3.22 -15.24
N THR A 14 4.90 2.86 -16.12
CA THR A 14 3.84 1.91 -15.79
C THR A 14 4.35 0.46 -15.76
N ALA A 15 5.20 0.08 -16.72
CA ALA A 15 5.68 -1.29 -16.85
C ALA A 15 6.70 -1.68 -15.78
N LEU A 16 7.62 -0.77 -15.41
CA LEU A 16 8.72 -1.07 -14.49
C LEU A 16 8.26 -1.58 -13.12
N PRO A 17 7.27 -0.95 -12.43
CA PRO A 17 6.75 -1.48 -11.18
C PRO A 17 6.15 -2.87 -11.36
N LEU A 18 5.38 -3.09 -12.42
CA LEU A 18 4.74 -4.39 -12.67
C LEU A 18 5.77 -5.50 -12.91
N LEU A 19 6.83 -5.21 -13.67
CA LEU A 19 7.95 -6.13 -13.88
C LEU A 19 8.73 -6.36 -12.59
N TRP A 20 8.94 -5.31 -11.78
CA TRP A 20 9.61 -5.44 -10.50
C TRP A 20 8.88 -6.41 -9.57
N SER A 21 7.59 -6.15 -9.30
CA SER A 21 6.82 -6.94 -8.32
C SER A 21 6.49 -8.35 -8.82
N ASN A 22 6.14 -8.49 -10.11
CA ASN A 22 5.65 -9.77 -10.63
C ASN A 22 6.74 -10.66 -11.25
N LEU A 23 7.91 -10.10 -11.56
CA LEU A 23 8.96 -10.82 -12.28
C LEU A 23 10.30 -10.80 -11.53
N LEU A 24 10.86 -9.62 -11.27
CA LEU A 24 12.22 -9.50 -10.77
C LEU A 24 12.34 -9.87 -9.30
N LEU A 25 11.56 -9.22 -8.43
CA LEU A 25 11.64 -9.42 -6.98
C LEU A 25 11.44 -10.89 -6.55
N PRO A 26 10.48 -11.66 -7.11
CA PRO A 26 10.33 -13.08 -6.80
C PRO A 26 11.54 -13.93 -7.20
N ARG A 27 12.22 -13.60 -8.29
CA ARG A 27 13.41 -14.33 -8.78
C ARG A 27 14.64 -14.12 -7.92
N LEU A 28 14.71 -13.01 -7.17
CA LEU A 28 15.81 -12.75 -6.26
C LEU A 28 15.79 -13.67 -5.02
N ARG A 29 14.67 -14.37 -4.76
CA ARG A 29 14.52 -15.33 -3.65
C ARG A 29 14.97 -14.78 -2.28
N LEU A 30 14.78 -13.48 -2.08
CA LEU A 30 15.19 -12.78 -0.86
C LEU A 30 14.24 -13.09 0.30
N GLY A 31 14.78 -13.24 1.50
CA GLY A 31 13.99 -13.19 2.74
C GLY A 31 13.37 -11.80 2.97
N MET A 32 12.50 -11.67 3.97
CA MET A 32 11.71 -10.46 4.21
C MET A 32 12.55 -9.17 4.32
N ARG A 33 13.67 -9.20 5.05
CA ARG A 33 14.61 -8.07 5.16
C ARG A 33 15.19 -7.64 3.82
N GLY A 34 15.64 -8.61 3.02
CA GLY A 34 16.17 -8.36 1.69
C GLY A 34 15.10 -7.80 0.75
N ARG A 35 13.88 -8.36 0.77
CA ARG A 35 12.75 -7.84 -0.02
C ARG A 35 12.40 -6.41 0.36
N THR A 36 12.35 -6.08 1.65
CA THR A 36 12.10 -4.70 2.10
C THR A 36 13.19 -3.74 1.64
N ALA A 37 14.46 -4.10 1.81
CA ALA A 37 15.56 -3.26 1.36
C ALA A 37 15.54 -3.07 -0.17
N ALA A 38 15.35 -4.14 -0.93
CA ALA A 38 15.30 -4.10 -2.39
C ALA A 38 14.11 -3.27 -2.90
N THR A 39 12.92 -3.46 -2.34
CA THR A 39 11.72 -2.70 -2.76
C THR A 39 11.82 -1.23 -2.38
N ALA A 40 12.34 -0.90 -1.19
CA ALA A 40 12.57 0.50 -0.81
C ALA A 40 13.63 1.17 -1.71
N ALA A 41 14.72 0.46 -2.03
CA ALA A 41 15.74 0.95 -2.96
C ALA A 41 15.17 1.15 -4.37
N PHE A 42 14.41 0.18 -4.88
CA PHE A 42 13.73 0.28 -6.17
C PHE A 42 12.75 1.46 -6.20
N ALA A 43 11.89 1.59 -5.19
CA ALA A 43 10.92 2.69 -5.10
C ALA A 43 11.62 4.06 -5.06
N THR A 44 12.72 4.16 -4.32
CA THR A 44 13.53 5.39 -4.25
C THR A 44 14.15 5.73 -5.59
N ALA A 45 14.81 4.76 -6.24
CA ALA A 45 15.43 4.96 -7.55
C ALA A 45 14.39 5.28 -8.63
N TYR A 46 13.26 4.58 -8.64
CA TYR A 46 12.11 4.85 -9.50
C TYR A 46 11.57 6.26 -9.28
N GLY A 47 11.34 6.65 -8.02
CA GLY A 47 10.86 7.98 -7.68
C GLY A 47 11.83 9.08 -8.12
N LEU A 48 13.14 8.88 -7.97
CA LEU A 48 14.15 9.83 -8.45
C LEU A 48 14.16 9.92 -9.99
N ALA A 49 14.14 8.78 -10.68
CA ALA A 49 14.18 8.73 -12.14
C ALA A 49 12.96 9.42 -12.79
N PHE A 50 11.77 9.23 -12.22
CA PHE A 50 10.51 9.80 -12.72
C PHE A 50 10.06 11.05 -11.96
N ARG A 51 10.96 11.67 -11.17
CA ARG A 51 10.77 12.96 -10.48
C ARG A 51 9.52 13.02 -9.60
N ALA A 52 9.42 12.06 -8.68
CA ALA A 52 8.37 11.94 -7.69
C ALA A 52 8.09 13.27 -6.97
N ARG A 53 6.82 13.54 -6.70
CA ARG A 53 6.35 14.71 -5.94
C ARG A 53 5.52 14.27 -4.73
N PRO A 54 6.18 13.79 -3.66
CA PRO A 54 5.46 13.20 -2.53
C PRO A 54 4.82 14.22 -1.60
N HIS A 55 5.42 15.40 -1.42
CA HIS A 55 5.01 16.41 -0.42
C HIS A 55 4.84 15.82 1.00
N TRP A 56 5.88 15.10 1.47
CA TRP A 56 5.88 14.39 2.76
C TRP A 56 5.61 15.30 3.97
N HIS A 57 6.00 16.56 3.89
CA HIS A 57 5.89 17.52 5.01
C HIS A 57 4.65 18.42 4.92
N SER A 58 3.66 18.10 4.08
CA SER A 58 2.43 18.89 3.97
C SER A 58 1.61 18.86 5.28
N PRO A 59 1.36 20.01 5.94
CA PRO A 59 0.52 20.04 7.15
C PRO A 59 -0.93 19.62 6.87
N ARG A 60 -1.46 19.96 5.69
CA ARG A 60 -2.78 19.51 5.24
C ARG A 60 -2.79 18.00 5.02
N GLY A 61 -1.73 17.47 4.39
CA GLY A 61 -1.50 16.03 4.24
C GLY A 61 -1.52 15.29 5.57
N LEU A 62 -0.76 15.78 6.54
CA LEU A 62 -0.69 15.22 7.88
C LEU A 62 -2.06 15.24 8.57
N ARG A 63 -2.76 16.38 8.59
CA ARG A 63 -4.07 16.49 9.24
C ARG A 63 -5.12 15.56 8.60
N THR A 64 -5.20 15.55 7.28
CA THR A 64 -6.15 14.70 6.55
C THR A 64 -5.80 13.22 6.73
N GLY A 65 -4.53 12.85 6.65
CA GLY A 65 -4.06 11.48 6.85
C GLY A 65 -4.30 10.97 8.27
N LEU A 66 -4.05 11.79 9.30
CA LEU A 66 -4.33 11.44 10.69
C LEU A 66 -5.82 11.20 10.93
N ARG A 67 -6.71 12.00 10.35
CA ARG A 67 -8.17 11.78 10.42
C ARG A 67 -8.59 10.47 9.75
N ALA A 68 -8.03 10.18 8.58
CA ALA A 68 -8.29 8.93 7.87
C ALA A 68 -7.77 7.71 8.66
N ALA A 69 -6.54 7.78 9.17
CA ALA A 69 -5.94 6.76 10.02
C ALA A 69 -6.73 6.53 11.32
N ALA A 70 -7.18 7.61 11.98
CA ALA A 70 -8.02 7.53 13.18
C ALA A 70 -9.35 6.84 12.89
N THR A 71 -9.96 7.12 11.73
CA THR A 71 -11.21 6.47 11.30
C THR A 71 -11.03 4.97 11.13
N ILE A 72 -9.96 4.53 10.46
CA ILE A 72 -9.65 3.10 10.31
C ILE A 72 -9.35 2.44 11.66
N THR A 73 -8.57 3.11 12.51
CA THR A 73 -8.23 2.61 13.84
C THR A 73 -9.48 2.45 14.71
N ALA A 74 -10.39 3.42 14.66
CA ALA A 74 -11.68 3.34 15.35
C ALA A 74 -12.55 2.20 14.81
N GLY A 75 -12.54 1.96 13.49
CA GLY A 75 -13.23 0.83 12.87
C GLY A 75 -12.71 -0.53 13.38
N TYR A 76 -11.39 -0.71 13.46
CA TYR A 76 -10.79 -1.91 14.07
C TYR A 76 -11.15 -2.03 15.55
N ALA A 77 -11.11 -0.94 16.32
CA ALA A 77 -11.49 -0.96 17.74
C ALA A 77 -12.96 -1.36 17.93
N ALA A 78 -13.87 -0.81 17.12
CA ALA A 78 -15.29 -1.17 17.14
C ALA A 78 -15.51 -2.65 16.75
N ALA A 79 -14.81 -3.15 15.73
CA ALA A 79 -14.85 -4.55 15.34
C ALA A 79 -14.33 -5.48 16.46
N LEU A 80 -13.29 -5.07 17.19
CA LEU A 80 -12.77 -5.83 18.33
C LEU A 80 -13.71 -5.82 19.55
N ALA A 81 -14.51 -4.76 19.72
CA ALA A 81 -15.50 -4.65 20.79
C ALA A 81 -16.79 -5.42 20.50
N CYS A 82 -17.09 -5.69 19.22
CA CYS A 82 -18.27 -6.43 18.79
C CYS A 82 -17.98 -7.94 18.70
N PRO A 83 -18.57 -8.82 19.53
CA PRO A 83 -18.20 -10.24 19.59
C PRO A 83 -18.27 -10.99 18.25
N PRO A 84 -19.31 -10.84 17.41
CA PRO A 84 -19.35 -11.47 16.09
C PRO A 84 -18.21 -11.04 15.17
N LEU A 85 -17.84 -9.76 15.19
CA LEU A 85 -16.75 -9.23 14.35
C LEU A 85 -15.38 -9.63 14.92
N ARG A 86 -15.23 -9.65 16.24
CA ARG A 86 -14.04 -10.16 16.92
C ARG A 86 -13.78 -11.63 16.56
N ALA A 87 -14.82 -12.47 16.52
CA ALA A 87 -14.69 -13.87 16.11
C ALA A 87 -14.17 -13.98 14.67
N LYS A 88 -14.76 -13.23 13.73
CA LYS A 88 -14.28 -13.16 12.35
C LYS A 88 -12.82 -12.67 12.25
N LEU A 89 -12.44 -11.66 13.03
CA LEU A 89 -11.05 -11.19 13.09
C LEU A 89 -10.11 -12.28 13.61
N ALA A 90 -10.53 -13.10 14.57
CA ALA A 90 -9.70 -14.18 15.11
C ALA A 90 -9.49 -15.32 14.10
N GLU A 91 -10.42 -15.55 13.17
CA GLU A 91 -10.29 -16.52 12.08
C GLU A 91 -9.19 -16.13 11.08
N PHE A 92 -8.92 -14.83 10.90
CA PHE A 92 -7.79 -14.37 10.09
C PHE A 92 -6.47 -14.79 10.74
N ALA A 93 -5.94 -15.92 10.27
CA ALA A 93 -4.70 -16.48 10.77
C ALA A 93 -3.52 -15.56 10.46
N ALA A 94 -2.81 -15.16 11.51
CA ALA A 94 -1.42 -14.76 11.38
C ALA A 94 -0.66 -15.97 10.84
N ARG A 95 -0.46 -16.00 9.52
CA ARG A 95 0.46 -16.96 8.87
C ARG A 95 1.82 -16.84 9.56
N PRO A 96 2.59 -17.94 9.71
CA PRO A 96 3.93 -17.87 10.26
C PRO A 96 4.71 -16.83 9.46
N ALA A 97 5.11 -15.75 10.13
CA ALA A 97 5.92 -14.72 9.50
C ALA A 97 7.39 -15.09 9.69
N GLU A 98 8.21 -14.85 8.67
CA GLU A 98 9.67 -14.99 8.74
C GLU A 98 10.30 -14.11 9.85
N VAL A 99 9.55 -13.12 10.35
CA VAL A 99 9.96 -12.14 11.36
C VAL A 99 8.90 -11.96 12.44
N THR A 100 9.28 -11.30 13.53
CA THR A 100 8.34 -11.01 14.62
C THR A 100 7.23 -10.03 14.17
N PRO A 101 6.02 -10.07 14.77
CA PRO A 101 4.99 -9.08 14.48
C PRO A 101 5.44 -7.63 14.74
N ALA A 102 6.29 -7.43 15.75
CA ALA A 102 6.85 -6.12 16.04
C ALA A 102 7.74 -5.63 14.90
N GLU A 103 8.69 -6.44 14.43
CA GLU A 103 9.56 -6.11 13.28
C GLU A 103 8.73 -5.87 12.01
N TRP A 104 7.69 -6.67 11.79
CA TRP A 104 6.80 -6.50 10.65
C TRP A 104 6.11 -5.13 10.67
N VAL A 105 5.50 -4.76 11.80
CA VAL A 105 4.74 -3.51 11.96
C VAL A 105 5.62 -2.27 11.96
N THR A 106 6.83 -2.34 12.52
CA THR A 106 7.70 -1.16 12.68
C THR A 106 8.67 -0.95 11.53
N LEU A 107 9.02 -2.00 10.78
CA LEU A 107 10.03 -1.92 9.72
C LEU A 107 9.45 -2.28 8.35
N HIS A 108 8.89 -3.47 8.20
CA HIS A 108 8.53 -3.98 6.88
C HIS A 108 7.26 -3.34 6.30
N ILE A 109 6.24 -3.10 7.11
CA ILE A 109 5.05 -2.36 6.67
C ILE A 109 5.42 -0.90 6.32
N PRO A 110 6.11 -0.12 7.19
CA PRO A 110 6.38 1.27 6.88
C PRO A 110 7.30 1.45 5.66
N LEU A 111 8.36 0.65 5.54
CA LEU A 111 9.36 0.82 4.47
C LEU A 111 9.09 -0.04 3.24
N GLY A 112 8.89 -1.34 3.44
CA GLY A 112 8.74 -2.32 2.37
C GLY A 112 7.40 -2.25 1.65
N THR A 113 6.37 -1.72 2.32
CA THR A 113 5.02 -1.56 1.78
C THR A 113 4.67 -0.08 1.61
N VAL A 114 4.40 0.63 2.70
CA VAL A 114 3.78 1.97 2.65
C VAL A 114 4.67 2.98 1.92
N TYR A 115 5.89 3.22 2.40
CA TYR A 115 6.81 4.16 1.75
C TYR A 115 7.00 3.82 0.27
N SER A 116 7.29 2.56 -0.01
CA SER A 116 7.62 2.09 -1.36
C SER A 116 6.46 2.24 -2.33
N GLU A 117 5.28 1.74 -1.95
CA GLU A 117 4.09 1.77 -2.81
C GLU A 117 3.55 3.18 -2.96
N GLU A 118 3.48 3.96 -1.88
CA GLU A 118 3.04 5.35 -1.97
C GLU A 118 3.99 6.20 -2.84
N LEU A 119 5.30 5.96 -2.76
CA LEU A 119 6.27 6.66 -3.60
C LEU A 119 6.12 6.28 -5.08
N ILE A 120 5.98 4.99 -5.39
CA ILE A 120 5.83 4.51 -6.77
C ILE A 120 4.51 4.97 -7.37
N PHE A 121 3.40 4.69 -6.70
CA PHE A 121 2.08 4.83 -7.31
C PHE A 121 1.50 6.22 -7.11
N ARG A 122 1.56 6.76 -5.90
CA ARG A 122 0.87 8.01 -5.55
C ARG A 122 1.76 9.24 -5.80
N ALA A 123 3.03 9.20 -5.40
CA ALA A 123 3.92 10.33 -5.60
C ALA A 123 4.46 10.45 -7.05
N THR A 124 4.42 9.36 -7.83
CA THR A 124 5.09 9.29 -9.13
C THR A 124 4.14 8.91 -10.26
N LEU A 125 3.61 7.69 -10.28
CA LEU A 125 2.85 7.17 -11.42
C LEU A 125 1.52 7.90 -11.62
N ASP A 126 0.78 8.17 -10.55
CA ASP A 126 -0.50 8.89 -10.59
C ASP A 126 -0.38 10.29 -11.23
N PRO A 127 0.51 11.20 -10.76
CA PRO A 127 0.75 12.47 -11.43
C PRO A 127 1.23 12.35 -12.88
N LEU A 128 2.04 11.33 -13.19
CA LEU A 128 2.57 11.12 -14.54
C LEU A 128 1.46 10.69 -15.51
N LEU A 129 0.61 9.75 -15.10
CA LEU A 129 -0.57 9.33 -15.85
C LEU A 129 -1.58 10.46 -15.99
N ALA A 130 -1.82 11.26 -14.93
CA ALA A 130 -2.74 12.39 -14.97
C ALA A 130 -2.32 13.43 -16.02
N ARG A 131 -1.02 13.76 -16.09
CA ARG A 131 -0.49 14.72 -17.08
C ARG A 131 -0.58 14.22 -18.54
N THR A 132 -0.59 12.92 -18.76
CA THR A 132 -0.47 12.33 -20.10
C THR A 132 -1.77 11.75 -20.65
N THR A 133 -2.60 11.19 -19.76
CA THR A 133 -3.85 10.51 -20.12
C THR A 133 -5.08 11.25 -19.59
N GLY A 134 -4.90 12.33 -18.83
CA GLY A 134 -5.98 13.13 -18.27
C GLY A 134 -6.89 12.29 -17.38
N ARG A 135 -8.19 12.30 -17.67
CA ARG A 135 -9.22 11.60 -16.87
C ARG A 135 -9.00 10.09 -16.74
N TYR A 136 -8.30 9.45 -17.68
CA TYR A 136 -8.10 8.00 -17.64
C TYR A 136 -7.14 7.58 -16.51
N ALA A 137 -6.33 8.50 -15.98
CA ALA A 137 -5.45 8.24 -14.84
C ALA A 137 -6.20 7.72 -13.61
N ASN A 138 -7.45 8.19 -13.40
CA ASN A 138 -8.32 7.74 -12.31
C ASN A 138 -8.64 6.24 -12.35
N VAL A 139 -8.44 5.59 -13.49
CA VAL A 139 -8.61 4.14 -13.66
C VAL A 139 -7.25 3.47 -13.79
N LEU A 140 -6.35 4.03 -14.60
CA LEU A 140 -5.06 3.42 -14.92
C LEU A 140 -4.13 3.33 -13.70
N ALA A 141 -4.05 4.37 -12.87
CA ALA A 141 -3.15 4.36 -11.71
C ALA A 141 -3.59 3.35 -10.64
N PRO A 142 -4.88 3.30 -10.23
CA PRO A 142 -5.38 2.27 -9.32
C PRO A 142 -5.30 0.86 -9.91
N LEU A 143 -5.52 0.68 -11.22
CA LEU A 143 -5.38 -0.62 -11.87
C LEU A 143 -3.94 -1.10 -11.84
N ALA A 144 -2.95 -0.24 -12.15
CA ALA A 144 -1.54 -0.59 -12.06
C ALA A 144 -1.15 -1.01 -10.63
N PHE A 145 -1.69 -0.32 -9.62
CA PHE A 145 -1.53 -0.72 -8.22
C PHE A 145 -2.16 -2.09 -7.92
N GLY A 146 -3.31 -2.40 -8.52
CA GLY A 146 -3.91 -3.73 -8.42
C GLY A 146 -3.05 -4.82 -9.04
N LEU A 147 -2.58 -4.60 -10.28
CA LEU A 147 -1.76 -5.56 -11.02
C LEU A 147 -0.40 -5.83 -10.36
N TRP A 148 0.14 -4.87 -9.60
CA TRP A 148 1.33 -5.06 -8.77
C TRP A 148 1.16 -6.20 -7.75
N HIS A 149 -0.06 -6.51 -7.33
CA HIS A 149 -0.36 -7.50 -6.29
C HIS A 149 -0.58 -8.93 -6.80
N ILE A 150 -0.50 -9.20 -8.11
CA ILE A 150 -0.76 -10.54 -8.65
C ILE A 150 0.17 -11.60 -8.05
N THR A 151 1.48 -11.40 -8.17
CA THR A 151 2.47 -12.36 -7.67
C THR A 151 2.57 -12.38 -6.15
N PRO A 152 2.52 -11.22 -5.46
CA PRO A 152 2.34 -11.19 -4.00
C PRO A 152 1.14 -12.02 -3.52
N ALA A 153 -0.03 -11.89 -4.14
CA ALA A 153 -1.23 -12.67 -3.79
C ALA A 153 -1.04 -14.16 -4.03
N ARG A 154 -0.46 -14.55 -5.17
CA ARG A 154 -0.13 -15.96 -5.47
C ARG A 154 0.82 -16.55 -4.44
N ALA A 155 1.88 -15.84 -4.09
CA ALA A 155 2.86 -16.28 -3.09
C ALA A 155 2.22 -16.42 -1.69
N ALA A 156 1.21 -15.62 -1.40
CA ALA A 156 0.42 -15.69 -0.19
C ALA A 156 -0.66 -16.81 -0.22
N GLY A 157 -0.90 -17.44 -1.37
CA GLY A 157 -1.99 -18.42 -1.55
C GLY A 157 -3.38 -17.79 -1.63
N ASP A 158 -3.46 -16.49 -1.89
CA ASP A 158 -4.71 -15.73 -2.02
C ASP A 158 -5.20 -15.74 -3.48
N ASN A 159 -6.50 -15.48 -3.69
CA ASN A 159 -7.06 -15.37 -5.04
C ASN A 159 -6.53 -14.08 -5.73
N PRO A 160 -5.77 -14.18 -6.84
CA PRO A 160 -5.17 -13.01 -7.47
C PRO A 160 -6.19 -12.03 -8.03
N ALA A 161 -7.33 -12.50 -8.54
CA ALA A 161 -8.37 -11.62 -9.09
C ALA A 161 -9.02 -10.79 -7.97
N LEU A 162 -9.29 -11.41 -6.81
CA LEU A 162 -9.80 -10.70 -5.65
C LEU A 162 -8.77 -9.72 -5.09
N ALA A 163 -7.49 -10.11 -5.04
CA ALA A 163 -6.43 -9.22 -4.61
C ALA A 163 -6.30 -8.01 -5.53
N VAL A 164 -6.29 -8.20 -6.85
CA VAL A 164 -6.27 -7.10 -7.83
C VAL A 164 -7.48 -6.19 -7.65
N ALA A 165 -8.69 -6.74 -7.53
CA ALA A 165 -9.91 -5.94 -7.38
C ALA A 165 -9.90 -5.10 -6.09
N THR A 166 -9.56 -5.70 -4.95
CA THR A 166 -9.55 -5.02 -3.64
C THR A 166 -8.44 -3.99 -3.55
N THR A 167 -7.25 -4.30 -4.06
CA THR A 167 -6.13 -3.35 -4.06
C THR A 167 -6.32 -2.26 -5.11
N THR A 168 -6.96 -2.50 -6.26
CA THR A 168 -7.38 -1.43 -7.17
C THR A 168 -8.37 -0.47 -6.50
N LEU A 169 -9.37 -0.98 -5.79
CA LEU A 169 -10.29 -0.14 -5.02
C LEU A 169 -9.55 0.66 -3.94
N GLY A 170 -8.65 0.02 -3.19
CA GLY A 170 -7.78 0.67 -2.22
C GLY A 170 -6.93 1.78 -2.85
N GLY A 171 -6.31 1.50 -4.00
CA GLY A 171 -5.54 2.46 -4.78
C GLY A 171 -6.36 3.67 -5.20
N ALA A 172 -7.61 3.48 -5.62
CA ALA A 172 -8.51 4.57 -5.97
C ALA A 172 -8.83 5.47 -4.75
N ILE A 173 -9.08 4.86 -3.59
CA ILE A 173 -9.28 5.59 -2.33
C ILE A 173 -8.03 6.39 -1.94
N LEU A 174 -6.84 5.79 -2.07
CA LEU A 174 -5.57 6.45 -1.76
C LEU A 174 -5.29 7.63 -2.72
N THR A 175 -5.51 7.44 -4.02
CA THR A 175 -5.42 8.53 -5.01
C THR A 175 -6.41 9.65 -4.71
N HIS A 176 -7.66 9.31 -4.39
CA HIS A 176 -8.66 10.31 -4.01
C HIS A 176 -8.22 11.11 -2.77
N LEU A 177 -7.73 10.41 -1.73
CA LEU A 177 -7.28 11.05 -0.50
C LEU A 177 -6.08 11.98 -0.73
N ARG A 178 -5.14 11.58 -1.61
CA ARG A 178 -4.02 12.41 -2.04
C ARG A 178 -4.49 13.73 -2.63
N HIS A 179 -5.39 13.69 -3.61
CA HIS A 179 -5.91 14.90 -4.25
C HIS A 179 -6.69 15.78 -3.27
N HIS A 180 -7.51 15.18 -2.40
CA HIS A 180 -8.22 15.92 -1.34
C HIS A 180 -7.26 16.63 -0.37
N ALA A 181 -6.07 16.06 -0.16
CA ALA A 181 -5.03 16.54 0.73
C ALA A 181 -4.02 17.48 0.05
N ALA A 182 -4.42 18.17 -1.03
CA ALA A 182 -3.55 19.04 -1.83
C ALA A 182 -2.30 18.30 -2.35
N ASP A 183 -2.54 17.14 -2.96
CA ASP A 183 -1.52 16.30 -3.60
C ASP A 183 -0.41 15.82 -2.66
N SER A 184 -0.70 15.71 -1.36
CA SER A 184 0.21 15.14 -0.37
C SER A 184 0.08 13.62 -0.29
N THR A 185 1.21 12.95 -0.43
CA THR A 185 1.35 11.50 -0.29
C THR A 185 1.36 11.06 1.18
N THR A 186 1.57 11.99 2.12
CA THR A 186 1.45 11.73 3.56
C THR A 186 0.04 11.29 3.95
N ALA A 187 -1.00 11.85 3.32
CA ALA A 187 -2.37 11.51 3.63
C ALA A 187 -2.71 10.04 3.31
N PRO A 188 -2.50 9.54 2.07
CA PRO A 188 -2.66 8.13 1.77
C PRO A 188 -1.68 7.24 2.53
N ALA A 189 -0.42 7.66 2.75
CA ALA A 189 0.54 6.87 3.53
C ALA A 189 0.06 6.57 4.95
N LEU A 190 -0.53 7.54 5.64
CA LEU A 190 -1.07 7.34 6.99
C LEU A 190 -2.30 6.42 7.00
N LEU A 191 -3.21 6.60 6.05
CA LEU A 191 -4.36 5.70 5.88
C LEU A 191 -3.89 4.26 5.58
N HIS A 192 -2.96 4.12 4.66
CA HIS A 192 -2.41 2.85 4.21
C HIS A 192 -1.64 2.14 5.33
N LEU A 193 -0.87 2.89 6.12
CA LEU A 193 -0.21 2.37 7.32
C LEU A 193 -1.23 1.85 8.34
N ALA A 194 -2.29 2.62 8.64
CA ALA A 194 -3.32 2.22 9.59
C ALA A 194 -4.06 0.95 9.14
N LEU A 195 -4.36 0.82 7.85
CA LEU A 195 -4.97 -0.38 7.28
C LEU A 195 -4.09 -1.63 7.44
N ASN A 196 -2.81 -1.55 7.05
CA ASN A 196 -1.89 -2.67 7.13
C ASN A 196 -1.55 -3.06 8.57
N VAL A 197 -1.22 -2.07 9.40
CA VAL A 197 -0.89 -2.32 10.82
C VAL A 197 -2.10 -2.87 11.55
N GLY A 198 -3.29 -2.30 11.33
CA GLY A 198 -4.53 -2.82 11.89
C GLY A 198 -4.84 -4.25 11.43
N GLY A 199 -4.58 -4.57 10.16
CA GLY A 199 -4.73 -5.92 9.61
C GLY A 199 -3.79 -6.96 10.23
N VAL A 200 -2.64 -6.52 10.76
CA VAL A 200 -1.73 -7.37 11.52
C VAL A 200 -2.14 -7.46 13.00
N ILE A 201 -2.46 -6.34 13.63
CA ILE A 201 -2.66 -6.26 15.08
C ILE A 201 -4.06 -6.75 15.49
N ALA A 202 -5.13 -6.37 14.78
CA ALA A 202 -6.49 -6.66 15.20
C ALA A 202 -6.79 -8.17 15.28
N PRO A 203 -6.44 -9.01 14.29
CA PRO A 203 -6.60 -10.46 14.40
C PRO A 203 -5.85 -11.07 15.60
N ARG A 204 -4.67 -10.53 15.94
CA ARG A 204 -3.88 -10.99 17.09
C ARG A 204 -4.54 -10.61 18.41
N ILE A 205 -5.04 -9.37 18.55
CA ILE A 205 -5.79 -8.94 19.72
C ILE A 205 -7.08 -9.76 19.88
N ALA A 206 -7.76 -10.06 18.76
CA ALA A 206 -9.00 -10.82 18.75
C ALA A 206 -8.87 -12.22 19.38
N ARG A 207 -7.68 -12.83 19.30
CA ARG A 207 -7.35 -14.15 19.85
C ARG A 207 -6.98 -14.14 21.33
N ILE A 208 -6.67 -12.99 21.91
CA ILE A 208 -6.37 -12.90 23.34
C ILE A 208 -7.65 -13.22 24.12
N PRO A 209 -7.64 -14.21 25.05
CA PRO A 209 -8.81 -14.50 25.88
C PRO A 209 -9.23 -13.27 26.67
N ASN A 210 -10.52 -12.94 26.68
CA ASN A 210 -11.03 -11.89 27.55
C ASN A 210 -10.87 -12.37 29.00
N ARG A 211 -9.98 -11.77 29.79
CA ARG A 211 -9.81 -12.07 31.23
C ARG A 211 -11.00 -11.61 32.10
N ARG A 212 -12.19 -11.42 31.52
CA ARG A 212 -13.41 -11.05 32.25
C ARG A 212 -14.38 -12.22 32.15
N ASN A 213 -14.25 -13.15 33.11
CA ASN A 213 -15.27 -14.09 33.58
C ASN A 213 -14.74 -14.69 34.89
N HIS A 214 -14.75 -13.89 35.95
CA HIS A 214 -14.82 -14.31 37.35
C HIS A 214 -15.87 -13.43 38.02
#